data_AF-A0A810PX60-F1
#
_entry.id   AF-A0A810PX60-F1
#
_cell.length_a   1.000
_cell.length_b   1.000
_cell.length_c   1.000
_cell.angle_alpha   90.00
_cell.angle_beta   90.00
_cell.angle_gamma   90.00
#
_symmetry.space_group_name_H-M   'P 1'
#
loop_
_entity.id
_entity.type
_entity.pdbx_description
1 polymer ?
#
loop_
_entity_poly.entity_id
_entity_poly.type
_entity_poly.pdbx_seq_one_letter_code
_entity_poly.pdbx_strand_id
1 'polypeptide(L)'
;MYLIVTNNPMAAKEFAGQGEVRLYPEDTYREILVRARDLVYIGHRLCNHPLYGSLRPHETPYRTVVLSDRPQTPDEEECLIMSEAITRIDTFTPPDRAKMPQRILEDYQMIDCSLVRNTFAF
;
A
#
# COMPACT_ATOMS: atom_id res chain seq x y z
N MET A 1 -0.37 -1.16 17.51
CA MET A 1 -1.35 -1.69 16.53
C MET A 1 -1.23 -0.82 15.29
N TYR A 2 -1.50 -1.35 14.11
CA TYR A 2 -1.31 -0.61 12.85
C TYR A 2 -2.65 -0.33 12.15
N LEU A 3 -2.65 0.63 11.24
CA LEU A 3 -3.70 0.79 10.23
C LEU A 3 -3.12 0.37 8.88
N ILE A 4 -3.75 -0.62 8.24
CA ILE A 4 -3.25 -1.25 7.02
C ILE A 4 -4.22 -0.96 5.89
N VAL A 5 -3.76 -0.24 4.86
CA VAL A 5 -4.56 0.12 3.68
C VAL A 5 -4.06 -0.71 2.50
N THR A 6 -4.92 -1.55 1.94
CA THR A 6 -4.48 -2.49 0.91
C THR A 6 -5.58 -2.84 -0.08
N ASN A 7 -5.21 -3.14 -1.33
CA ASN A 7 -6.08 -3.81 -2.30
C ASN A 7 -5.78 -5.31 -2.44
N ASN A 8 -4.82 -5.81 -1.66
CA ASN A 8 -4.34 -7.18 -1.70
C ASN A 8 -5.09 -8.05 -0.67
N PRO A 9 -5.98 -8.96 -1.11
CA PRO A 9 -6.72 -9.83 -0.19
C PRO A 9 -5.82 -10.84 0.55
N MET A 10 -4.64 -11.16 0.03
CA MET A 10 -3.66 -11.98 0.74
C MET A 10 -3.04 -11.20 1.90
N ALA A 11 -2.62 -9.95 1.66
CA ALA A 11 -2.06 -9.09 2.71
C ALA A 11 -3.09 -8.82 3.82
N ALA A 12 -4.36 -8.60 3.43
CA ALA A 12 -5.44 -8.39 4.38
C ALA A 12 -5.63 -9.57 5.33
N LYS A 13 -5.48 -10.81 4.83
CA LYS A 13 -5.55 -12.02 5.67
C LYS A 13 -4.28 -12.20 6.50
N GLU A 14 -3.12 -12.06 5.88
CA GLU A 14 -1.80 -12.25 6.51
C GLU A 14 -1.60 -11.32 7.71
N PHE A 15 -2.02 -10.06 7.58
CA PHE A 15 -1.75 -9.02 8.58
C PHE A 15 -2.95 -8.66 9.47
N ALA A 16 -4.04 -9.44 9.42
CA ALA A 16 -5.23 -9.19 10.23
C ALA A 16 -4.97 -9.13 11.75
N GLY A 17 -3.91 -9.81 12.23
CA GLY A 17 -3.50 -9.77 13.63
C GLY A 17 -2.63 -8.57 14.02
N GLN A 18 -2.20 -7.75 13.07
CA GLN A 18 -1.29 -6.62 13.28
C GLN A 18 -2.02 -5.29 13.53
N GLY A 19 -3.31 -5.21 13.14
CA GLY A 19 -4.17 -4.08 13.44
C GLY A 19 -5.40 -3.98 12.55
N GLU A 20 -5.93 -2.76 12.39
CA GLU A 20 -7.09 -2.51 11.54
C GLU A 20 -6.70 -2.64 10.06
N VAL A 21 -7.39 -3.51 9.33
CA VAL A 21 -7.19 -3.71 7.90
C VAL A 21 -8.35 -3.08 7.12
N ARG A 22 -8.03 -2.10 6.28
CA ARG A 22 -8.93 -1.52 5.28
C ARG A 22 -8.60 -2.09 3.92
N LEU A 23 -9.37 -3.11 3.54
CA LEU A 23 -9.24 -3.80 2.25
C LEU A 23 -10.15 -3.15 1.20
N TYR A 24 -9.56 -2.76 0.06
CA TYR A 24 -10.23 -2.20 -1.11
C TYR A 24 -9.90 -3.01 -2.36
N PRO A 25 -10.58 -4.16 -2.59
CA PRO A 25 -10.17 -5.11 -3.63
C PRO A 25 -10.23 -4.54 -5.06
N GLU A 26 -11.10 -3.57 -5.32
CA GLU A 26 -11.30 -2.98 -6.65
C GLU A 26 -10.39 -1.77 -6.91
N ASP A 27 -9.75 -1.24 -5.86
CA ASP A 27 -8.86 -0.11 -5.99
C ASP A 27 -7.58 -0.50 -6.74
N THR A 28 -7.10 0.41 -7.56
CA THR A 28 -5.77 0.38 -8.18
C THR A 28 -4.68 0.70 -7.15
N TYR A 29 -3.42 0.41 -7.50
CA TYR A 29 -2.25 0.85 -6.73
C TYR A 29 -2.35 2.37 -6.42
N ARG A 30 -2.62 3.20 -7.43
CA ARG A 30 -2.78 4.64 -7.26
C ARG A 30 -3.83 4.99 -6.20
N GLU A 31 -5.00 4.36 -6.24
CA GLU A 31 -6.08 4.64 -5.28
C GLU A 31 -5.71 4.26 -3.86
N ILE A 32 -4.98 3.16 -3.65
CA ILE A 32 -4.41 2.82 -2.34
C ILE A 32 -3.44 3.90 -1.84
N LEU A 33 -2.59 4.45 -2.71
CA LEU A 33 -1.70 5.57 -2.33
C LEU A 33 -2.49 6.83 -1.97
N VAL A 34 -3.56 7.15 -2.71
CA VAL A 34 -4.42 8.31 -2.42
C VAL A 34 -5.09 8.16 -1.06
N ARG A 35 -5.63 6.98 -0.74
CA ARG A 35 -6.23 6.73 0.58
C ARG A 35 -5.21 6.85 1.71
N ALA A 36 -4.02 6.29 1.51
CA ALA A 36 -2.96 6.40 2.49
C ALA A 36 -2.53 7.86 2.68
N ARG A 37 -2.46 8.66 1.61
CA ARG A 37 -2.11 10.08 1.66
C ARG A 37 -3.12 10.85 2.51
N ASP A 38 -4.41 10.62 2.28
CA ASP A 38 -5.46 11.32 3.04
C ASP A 38 -5.36 11.02 4.54
N LEU A 39 -4.93 9.81 4.91
CA LEU A 39 -4.67 9.43 6.29
C LEU A 39 -3.39 10.09 6.85
N VAL A 40 -2.32 10.16 6.06
CA VAL A 40 -1.10 10.87 6.45
C VAL A 40 -1.35 12.36 6.65
N TYR A 41 -2.17 12.98 5.78
CA TYR A 41 -2.51 14.40 5.86
C TYR A 41 -3.35 14.76 7.09
N ILE A 42 -4.05 13.78 7.69
CA ILE A 42 -4.74 13.96 8.98
C ILE A 42 -3.91 13.49 10.18
N GLY A 43 -2.64 13.13 9.96
CA GLY A 43 -1.68 12.88 11.03
C GLY A 43 -1.26 11.43 11.27
N HIS A 44 -1.70 10.47 10.46
CA HIS A 44 -1.16 9.10 10.56
C HIS A 44 0.30 9.06 10.08
N ARG A 45 1.13 8.22 10.71
CA ARG A 45 2.56 8.07 10.38
C ARG A 45 2.79 6.90 9.43
N LEU A 46 3.69 7.05 8.45
CA LEU A 46 4.12 5.97 7.57
C LEU A 46 4.98 4.95 8.32
N CYS A 47 4.59 3.66 8.28
CA CYS A 47 5.40 2.55 8.82
C CYS A 47 6.21 1.84 7.72
N ASN A 48 5.89 2.07 6.45
CA ASN A 48 6.68 1.65 5.31
C ASN A 48 6.68 2.72 4.22
N HIS A 49 7.74 2.75 3.41
CA HIS A 49 7.82 3.67 2.29
C HIS A 49 6.76 3.30 1.22
N PRO A 50 5.91 4.21 0.74
CA PRO A 50 4.77 3.89 -0.14
C PRO A 50 5.18 3.24 -1.48
N LEU A 51 6.37 3.57 -1.99
CA LEU A 51 6.97 2.96 -3.19
C LEU A 51 8.02 1.89 -2.84
N TYR A 52 7.68 0.91 -2.00
CA TYR A 52 8.58 -0.19 -1.68
C TYR A 52 8.70 -1.22 -2.82
N GLY A 53 9.82 -1.93 -2.82
CA GLY A 53 10.16 -2.95 -3.82
C GLY A 53 10.78 -2.35 -5.10
N SER A 54 11.44 -3.19 -5.87
CA SER A 54 12.03 -2.83 -7.17
C SER A 54 11.07 -2.99 -8.35
N LEU A 55 9.90 -3.59 -8.12
CA LEU A 55 8.87 -3.74 -9.16
C LEU A 55 8.39 -2.36 -9.60
N ARG A 56 8.43 -2.14 -10.91
CA ARG A 56 7.94 -0.92 -11.52
C ARG A 56 6.42 -0.91 -11.37
N PRO A 57 5.79 0.25 -11.19
CA PRO A 57 4.37 0.25 -10.85
C PRO A 57 3.41 -0.28 -11.92
N HIS A 58 3.83 -0.32 -13.18
CA HIS A 58 3.09 -0.99 -14.25
C HIS A 58 3.13 -2.53 -14.17
N GLU A 59 3.99 -3.08 -13.32
CA GLU A 59 4.19 -4.53 -13.20
C GLU A 59 3.34 -5.14 -12.09
N THR A 60 2.96 -4.39 -11.05
CA THR A 60 2.18 -4.93 -9.92
C THR A 60 0.79 -4.27 -9.80
N PRO A 61 -0.29 -5.05 -9.75
CA PRO A 61 -1.62 -4.51 -9.47
C PRO A 61 -1.87 -4.28 -7.98
N TYR A 62 -0.98 -4.76 -7.09
CA TYR A 62 -1.18 -4.74 -5.64
C TYR A 62 -0.29 -3.75 -4.89
N ARG A 63 -0.84 -3.19 -3.82
CA ARG A 63 -0.14 -2.34 -2.87
C ARG A 63 -0.75 -2.44 -1.48
N THR A 64 0.12 -2.35 -0.48
CA THR A 64 -0.21 -2.33 0.95
C THR A 64 0.59 -1.23 1.64
N VAL A 65 -0.08 -0.21 2.17
CA VAL A 65 0.54 0.85 2.99
C VAL A 65 0.17 0.62 4.44
N VAL A 66 1.17 0.62 5.32
CA VAL A 66 1.05 0.45 6.76
C VAL A 66 1.27 1.80 7.41
N LEU A 67 0.33 2.17 8.27
CA LEU A 67 0.30 3.44 8.97
C LEU A 67 0.20 3.22 10.49
N SER A 68 0.52 4.24 11.28
CA SER A 68 0.16 4.26 12.70
C SER A 68 -1.36 4.13 12.85
N ASP A 69 -1.82 3.46 13.91
CA ASP A 69 -3.25 3.32 14.22
C ASP A 69 -3.91 4.63 14.65
N ARG A 70 -3.12 5.57 15.21
CA ARG A 70 -3.61 6.86 15.70
C ARG A 70 -2.99 8.02 14.93
N PRO A 71 -3.79 9.03 14.55
CA PRO A 71 -3.28 10.27 14.00
C PRO A 71 -2.63 11.14 15.10
N GLN A 72 -1.63 11.91 14.70
CA GLN A 72 -0.96 12.95 15.48
C GLN A 72 -0.99 14.29 14.71
N THR A 73 -0.01 15.16 14.91
CA THR A 73 0.23 16.28 14.02
C THR A 73 0.76 15.76 12.68
N PRO A 74 0.22 16.19 11.53
CA PRO A 74 0.77 15.85 10.22
C PRO A 74 2.27 16.16 10.13
N ASP A 75 3.01 15.21 9.58
CA ASP A 75 4.45 15.34 9.34
C ASP A 75 4.67 15.80 7.89
N GLU A 76 5.30 16.96 7.72
CA GLU A 76 5.50 17.57 6.40
C GLU A 76 6.35 16.70 5.47
N GLU A 77 7.34 15.99 6.00
CA GLU A 77 8.21 15.10 5.22
C GLU A 77 7.42 13.88 4.72
N GLU A 78 6.63 13.26 5.60
CA GLU A 78 5.78 12.13 5.20
C GLU A 78 4.66 12.55 4.23
N CYS A 79 4.11 13.76 4.40
CA CYS A 79 3.17 14.34 3.44
C CYS A 79 3.81 14.51 2.05
N LEU A 80 5.05 15.01 2.01
CA LEU A 80 5.82 15.15 0.77
C LEU A 80 6.08 13.78 0.12
N ILE A 81 6.53 12.79 0.90
CA ILE A 81 6.76 11.41 0.43
C ILE A 81 5.51 10.84 -0.24
N MET A 82 4.33 11.02 0.35
CA MET A 82 3.07 10.56 -0.24
C MET A 82 2.73 11.30 -1.54
N SER A 83 2.92 12.61 -1.57
CA SER A 83 2.68 13.44 -2.77
C SER A 83 3.62 13.05 -3.92
N GLU A 84 4.90 12.82 -3.64
CA GLU A 84 5.88 12.38 -4.63
C GLU A 84 5.58 10.96 -5.11
N ALA A 85 5.14 10.07 -4.21
CA ALA A 85 4.76 8.71 -4.57
C ALA A 85 3.61 8.68 -5.58
N ILE A 86 2.59 9.50 -5.36
CA ILE A 86 1.46 9.66 -6.29
C ILE A 86 1.92 10.34 -7.59
N THR A 87 2.74 11.39 -7.52
CA THR A 87 3.27 12.03 -8.74
C THR A 87 4.01 11.03 -9.61
N ARG A 88 4.81 10.14 -8.99
CA ARG A 88 5.52 9.08 -9.69
C ARG A 88 4.59 8.01 -10.23
N ILE A 89 3.57 7.58 -9.48
CA ILE A 89 2.62 6.56 -9.95
C ILE A 89 1.86 7.02 -11.20
N ASP A 90 1.56 8.31 -11.27
CA ASP A 90 0.80 8.93 -12.37
C ASP A 90 1.59 8.95 -13.70
N THR A 91 2.90 8.70 -13.65
CA THR A 91 3.73 8.55 -14.86
C THR A 91 3.62 7.17 -15.51
N PHE A 92 2.94 6.21 -14.87
CA PHE A 92 2.80 4.83 -15.35
C PHE A 92 1.35 4.49 -15.70
N THR A 93 1.18 3.68 -16.74
CA THR A 93 -0.11 3.04 -17.02
C THR A 93 -0.31 1.87 -16.05
N PRO A 94 -1.45 1.79 -15.34
CA PRO A 94 -1.72 0.69 -14.43
C PRO A 94 -1.89 -0.63 -15.19
N PRO A 95 -1.50 -1.77 -14.60
CA PRO A 95 -1.77 -3.07 -15.19
C PRO A 95 -3.28 -3.36 -15.24
N ASP A 96 -3.72 -3.99 -16.33
CA ASP A 96 -5.12 -4.44 -16.47
C ASP A 96 -5.31 -5.76 -15.72
N ARG A 97 -5.68 -5.66 -14.44
CA ARG A 97 -5.86 -6.80 -13.54
C ARG A 97 -6.85 -7.83 -14.08
N ALA A 98 -7.90 -7.40 -14.79
CA ALA A 98 -8.93 -8.28 -15.33
C ALA A 98 -8.40 -9.20 -16.45
N LYS A 99 -7.30 -8.83 -17.10
CA LYS A 99 -6.64 -9.63 -18.13
C LYS A 99 -5.53 -10.54 -17.60
N MET A 100 -5.17 -10.43 -16.32
CA MET A 100 -4.08 -11.20 -15.74
C MET A 100 -4.57 -12.59 -15.30
N PRO A 101 -3.82 -13.68 -15.60
CA PRO A 101 -4.13 -15.00 -15.08
C PRO A 101 -4.11 -15.01 -13.55
N GLN A 102 -5.02 -15.77 -12.94
CA GLN A 102 -5.16 -15.86 -11.48
C GLN A 102 -3.84 -16.22 -10.77
N ARG A 103 -3.06 -17.15 -11.32
CA ARG A 103 -1.74 -17.53 -10.78
C ARG A 103 -0.75 -16.36 -10.72
N ILE A 104 -0.74 -15.51 -11.75
CA ILE A 104 0.13 -14.32 -11.79
C ILE A 104 -0.33 -13.30 -10.75
N LEU A 105 -1.65 -13.15 -10.56
CA LEU A 105 -2.19 -12.31 -9.50
C LEU A 105 -1.74 -12.81 -8.13
N GLU A 106 -1.83 -14.10 -7.86
CA GLU A 106 -1.38 -14.71 -6.59
C GLU A 106 0.13 -14.52 -6.36
N ASP A 107 0.96 -14.62 -7.40
CA ASP A 107 2.40 -14.34 -7.30
C ASP A 107 2.66 -12.88 -6.88
N TYR A 108 1.98 -11.91 -7.50
CA TYR A 108 2.11 -10.49 -7.10
C TYR A 108 1.54 -10.22 -5.70
N GLN A 109 0.47 -10.91 -5.29
CA GLN A 109 -0.04 -10.81 -3.92
C GLN A 109 1.01 -11.28 -2.91
N MET A 110 1.70 -12.38 -3.21
CA MET A 110 2.75 -12.95 -2.37
C MET A 110 3.98 -12.03 -2.29
N ILE A 111 4.40 -11.47 -3.43
CA ILE A 111 5.51 -10.51 -3.49
C ILE A 111 5.18 -9.29 -2.63
N ASP A 112 4.00 -8.70 -2.79
CA ASP A 112 3.54 -7.57 -1.99
C ASP A 112 3.56 -7.89 -0.47
N CYS A 113 3.02 -9.04 -0.06
CA CYS A 113 3.07 -9.48 1.34
C CYS A 113 4.51 -9.61 1.85
N SER A 114 5.38 -10.25 1.08
CA SER A 114 6.77 -10.49 1.50
C SER A 114 7.56 -9.20 1.73
N LEU A 115 7.33 -8.18 0.89
CA LEU A 115 7.98 -6.88 1.01
C LEU A 115 7.49 -6.11 2.25
N VAL A 116 6.21 -6.23 2.59
CA VAL A 116 5.61 -5.52 3.73
C VAL A 116 5.83 -6.24 5.05
N ARG A 117 6.05 -7.55 5.04
CA ARG A 117 6.21 -8.35 6.27
C ARG A 117 7.27 -7.79 7.22
N ASN A 118 8.36 -7.24 6.70
CA ASN A 118 9.43 -6.64 7.51
C ASN A 118 9.00 -5.41 8.31
N THR A 119 7.90 -4.75 7.95
CA THR A 119 7.33 -3.63 8.70
C THR A 119 6.80 -4.04 10.07
N PHE A 120 6.33 -5.29 10.21
CA PHE A 120 5.74 -5.80 11.44
C PHE A 120 6.75 -6.56 12.33
N ALA A 121 7.99 -6.74 11.87
CA ALA A 121 9.01 -7.48 12.60
C ALA A 121 9.69 -6.57 13.64
N PHE A 122 9.10 -6.50 14.83
CA PHE A 122 9.76 -6.06 16.08
C PHE A 122 9.37 -6.97 17.23
#